data_AF-A0A7Y5KZB7-F1
#
_entry.id   AF-A0A7Y5KZB7-F1
#
_cell.length_a   1.000
_cell.length_b   1.000
_cell.length_c   1.000
_cell.angle_alpha   90.00
_cell.angle_beta   90.00
_cell.angle_gamma   90.00
#
_symmetry.space_group_name_H-M   'P 1'
#
loop_
_entity.id
_entity.type
_entity.pdbx_description
1 polymer ?
#
loop_
_entity_poly.entity_id
_entity_poly.type
_entity_poly.pdbx_seq_one_letter_code
_entity_poly.pdbx_strand_id
1 'polypeptide(L)'
;MAQDRHPTIWTPVVVPPFCERLIGFSVPVDGRSLVLSYEAVHILTLGDSLRVDTDDTLAEYDIYDPEVGIATYHDTTYSILGLHGGRALSRSPTGAVLMLDQDKQVLTVTSDDVIELTCDYQNFSGDWAAATFSPDGAYILLGCPCDFDFRVWKRAI
;
A
#
# COMPACT_ATOMS: atom_id res chain seq x y z
N MET A 1 -13.85 29.00 3.10
CA MET A 1 -12.41 29.24 3.24
C MET A 1 -11.71 28.21 2.38
N ALA A 2 -11.15 28.61 1.25
CA ALA A 2 -10.38 27.71 0.40
C ALA A 2 -9.03 27.51 1.07
N GLN A 3 -8.69 26.26 1.45
CA GLN A 3 -7.32 25.93 1.83
C GLN A 3 -6.46 26.09 0.58
N ASP A 4 -5.48 26.98 0.65
CA ASP A 4 -4.36 27.01 -0.30
C ASP A 4 -3.70 25.63 -0.26
N ARG A 5 -4.03 24.78 -1.25
CA ARG A 5 -3.35 23.52 -1.46
C ARG A 5 -1.99 23.87 -2.05
N HIS A 6 -0.96 23.89 -1.20
CA HIS A 6 0.41 23.78 -1.67
C HIS A 6 0.50 22.60 -2.66
N PRO A 7 1.20 22.74 -3.79
CA PRO A 7 1.37 21.63 -4.73
C PRO A 7 1.99 20.45 -3.98
N THR A 8 1.25 19.34 -3.91
CA THR A 8 1.71 18.14 -3.23
C THR A 8 2.78 17.50 -4.12
N ILE A 9 3.95 17.22 -3.55
CA ILE A 9 4.99 16.49 -4.29
C ILE A 9 4.60 15.02 -4.52
N TRP A 10 3.51 14.56 -3.92
CA TRP A 10 2.93 13.24 -4.13
C TRP A 10 1.73 13.35 -5.06
N THR A 11 1.78 12.61 -6.16
CA THR A 11 0.68 12.55 -7.14
C THR A 11 -0.01 11.19 -7.02
N PRO A 12 -1.35 11.13 -6.85
CA PRO A 12 -2.06 9.86 -6.84
C PRO A 12 -1.94 9.18 -8.22
N VAL A 13 -1.72 7.87 -8.20
CA VAL A 13 -1.68 7.04 -9.42
C VAL A 13 -2.92 6.15 -9.42
N VAL A 14 -3.59 6.08 -10.57
CA VAL A 14 -4.80 5.26 -10.71
C VAL A 14 -4.43 3.79 -10.60
N VAL A 15 -5.00 3.11 -9.61
CA VAL A 15 -4.91 1.67 -9.44
C VAL A 15 -6.09 1.03 -10.18
N PRO A 16 -5.87 0.11 -11.14
CA PRO A 16 -6.95 -0.64 -11.76
C PRO A 16 -7.75 -1.41 -10.69
N PRO A 17 -9.08 -1.54 -10.80
CA PRO A 17 -9.83 -2.39 -9.87
C PRO A 17 -9.42 -3.86 -10.08
N PHE A 18 -9.05 -4.56 -9.01
CA PHE A 18 -8.57 -5.95 -9.11
C PHE A 18 -9.16 -6.92 -8.07
N CYS A 19 -9.59 -6.44 -6.89
CA CYS A 19 -10.28 -7.27 -5.91
C CYS A 19 -11.17 -6.42 -4.99
N GLU A 20 -12.26 -6.99 -4.49
CA GLU A 20 -13.14 -6.33 -3.52
C GLU A 20 -12.54 -6.37 -2.09
N ARG A 21 -11.92 -7.49 -1.70
CA ARG A 21 -11.45 -7.73 -0.32
C ARG A 21 -10.00 -8.13 -0.25
N LEU A 22 -9.23 -7.39 0.55
CA LEU A 22 -7.80 -7.55 0.73
C LEU A 22 -7.52 -8.21 2.09
N ILE A 23 -6.59 -9.17 2.11
CA ILE A 23 -6.01 -9.72 3.34
C ILE A 23 -4.76 -8.94 3.70
N GLY A 24 -3.97 -8.58 2.69
CA GLY A 24 -2.74 -7.83 2.88
C GLY A 24 -2.03 -7.55 1.57
N PHE A 25 -0.96 -6.77 1.66
CA PHE A 25 -0.07 -6.47 0.55
C PHE A 25 1.34 -6.30 1.05
N SER A 26 2.30 -6.47 0.15
CA SER A 26 3.71 -6.44 0.50
C SER A 26 4.32 -5.05 0.44
N VAL A 27 5.39 -4.85 1.23
CA VAL A 27 6.39 -3.84 0.87
C VAL A 27 6.93 -4.17 -0.52
N PRO A 28 6.97 -3.22 -1.47
CA PRO A 28 7.41 -3.51 -2.83
C PRO A 28 8.82 -4.11 -2.90
N VAL A 29 8.98 -5.14 -3.75
CA VAL A 29 10.26 -5.77 -4.09
C VAL A 29 10.44 -5.66 -5.60
N ASP A 30 11.55 -5.08 -6.04
CA ASP A 30 11.87 -4.84 -7.46
C ASP A 30 10.71 -4.19 -8.24
N GLY A 31 10.15 -3.12 -7.65
CA GLY A 31 9.04 -2.36 -8.26
C GLY A 31 7.71 -3.11 -8.29
N ARG A 32 7.55 -4.22 -7.57
CA ARG A 32 6.32 -5.01 -7.54
C ARG A 32 5.84 -5.20 -6.11
N SER A 33 4.54 -5.09 -5.88
CA SER A 33 3.91 -5.49 -4.63
C SER A 33 3.00 -6.69 -4.88
N LEU A 34 3.23 -7.78 -4.14
CA LEU A 34 2.28 -8.86 -3.99
C LEU A 34 1.09 -8.37 -3.15
N VAL A 35 -0.12 -8.61 -3.64
CA VAL A 35 -1.37 -8.30 -2.96
C VAL A 35 -2.17 -9.60 -2.83
N LEU A 36 -2.62 -9.89 -1.61
CA LEU A 36 -3.36 -11.10 -1.28
C LEU A 36 -4.84 -10.75 -1.08
N SER A 37 -5.72 -11.42 -1.82
CA SER A 37 -7.16 -11.39 -1.63
C SER A 37 -7.67 -12.79 -1.26
N TYR A 38 -8.92 -12.88 -0.82
CA TYR A 38 -9.55 -14.17 -0.53
C TYR A 38 -9.76 -15.04 -1.77
N GLU A 39 -9.74 -14.43 -2.97
CA GLU A 39 -10.11 -15.09 -4.23
C GLU A 39 -8.91 -15.35 -5.13
N ALA A 40 -7.84 -14.58 -4.99
CA ALA A 40 -6.69 -14.64 -5.88
C ALA A 40 -5.46 -13.94 -5.29
N VAL A 41 -4.32 -14.17 -5.93
CA VAL A 41 -3.09 -13.43 -5.73
C VAL A 41 -2.93 -12.40 -6.84
N HIS A 42 -2.50 -11.18 -6.51
CA HIS A 42 -2.29 -10.11 -7.48
C HIS A 42 -0.88 -9.55 -7.39
N ILE A 43 -0.26 -9.29 -8.55
CA ILE A 43 0.99 -8.57 -8.66
C ILE A 43 0.70 -7.16 -9.15
N LEU A 44 0.85 -6.18 -8.26
CA LEU A 44 0.85 -4.77 -8.60
C LEU A 44 2.25 -4.36 -9.03
N THR A 45 2.42 -4.07 -10.32
CA THR A 45 3.66 -3.51 -10.87
C THR A 45 3.61 -1.99 -10.83
N LEU A 46 4.58 -1.39 -10.13
CA LEU A 46 4.75 0.05 -9.98
C LEU A 46 5.43 0.64 -11.23
N GLY A 47 5.03 1.84 -11.61
CA GLY A 47 5.55 2.54 -12.78
C GLY A 47 4.85 3.87 -13.01
N ASP A 48 5.00 4.45 -14.19
CA ASP A 48 4.21 5.62 -14.63
C ASP A 48 2.74 5.29 -14.81
N SER A 49 2.46 4.04 -15.15
CA SER A 49 1.13 3.45 -15.16
C SER A 49 1.18 2.15 -14.38
N LEU A 50 0.28 1.99 -13.43
CA LEU A 50 0.19 0.77 -12.65
C LEU A 50 -0.42 -0.34 -13.49
N ARG A 51 0.12 -1.54 -13.31
CA ARG A 51 -0.43 -2.76 -13.89
C ARG A 51 -0.71 -3.75 -12.78
N VAL A 52 -1.84 -4.44 -12.88
CA VAL A 52 -2.18 -5.56 -12.00
C VAL A 52 -2.30 -6.81 -12.84
N ASP A 53 -1.55 -7.84 -12.47
CA ASP A 53 -1.68 -9.19 -13.01
C ASP A 53 -2.28 -10.08 -11.91
N THR A 54 -3.37 -10.78 -12.21
CA THR A 54 -4.07 -11.66 -11.27
C THR A 54 -3.77 -13.12 -11.59
N ASP A 55 -3.39 -13.88 -10.56
CA ASP A 55 -3.32 -15.33 -10.57
C ASP A 55 -4.46 -15.88 -9.70
N ASP A 56 -5.47 -16.41 -10.37
CA ASP A 56 -6.66 -17.02 -9.77
C ASP A 56 -6.52 -18.53 -9.55
N THR A 57 -5.32 -19.09 -9.79
CA THR A 57 -5.01 -20.49 -9.53
C THR A 57 -4.51 -20.75 -8.11
N LEU A 58 -4.18 -19.68 -7.38
CA LEU A 58 -3.70 -19.69 -6.00
C LEU A 58 -4.63 -18.88 -5.11
N ALA A 59 -4.94 -19.42 -3.93
CA ALA A 59 -5.63 -18.73 -2.86
C ALA A 59 -4.64 -18.30 -1.76
N GLU A 60 -5.12 -17.44 -0.84
CA GLU A 60 -4.32 -16.81 0.22
C GLU A 60 -3.34 -17.76 0.92
N TYR A 61 -3.85 -18.77 1.62
CA TYR A 61 -3.05 -19.67 2.46
C TYR A 61 -2.25 -20.71 1.68
N ASP A 62 -2.34 -20.72 0.34
CA ASP A 62 -1.48 -21.57 -0.47
C ASP A 62 -0.03 -21.05 -0.48
N ILE A 63 0.13 -19.72 -0.37
CA ILE A 63 1.43 -19.06 -0.46
C ILE A 63 1.78 -18.19 0.74
N TYR A 64 0.82 -17.87 1.60
CA TYR A 64 0.97 -16.93 2.71
C TYR A 64 0.90 -17.63 4.08
N ASP A 65 1.92 -17.40 4.89
CA ASP A 65 1.95 -17.79 6.29
C ASP A 65 1.64 -16.57 7.19
N PRO A 66 0.44 -16.51 7.81
CA PRO A 66 0.02 -15.38 8.64
C PRO A 66 0.72 -15.32 10.00
N GLU A 67 1.35 -16.41 10.48
CA GLU A 67 2.05 -16.41 11.76
C GLU A 67 3.37 -15.64 11.65
N VAL A 68 4.04 -15.75 10.50
CA VAL A 68 5.30 -15.04 10.22
C VAL A 68 5.12 -13.79 9.36
N GLY A 69 3.96 -13.61 8.72
CA GLY A 69 3.69 -12.47 7.86
C GLY A 69 4.48 -12.50 6.54
N ILE A 70 4.69 -13.70 5.99
CA ILE A 70 5.51 -13.91 4.79
C ILE A 70 4.71 -14.69 3.74
N ALA A 71 4.76 -14.24 2.50
CA ALA A 71 4.29 -15.01 1.36
C ALA A 71 5.44 -15.31 0.39
N THR A 72 5.42 -16.49 -0.24
CA THR A 72 6.39 -16.85 -1.30
C THR A 72 5.67 -17.08 -2.61
N TYR A 73 6.00 -16.27 -3.62
CA TYR A 73 5.40 -16.34 -4.96
C TYR A 73 6.48 -16.26 -6.03
N HIS A 74 6.52 -17.25 -6.93
CA HIS A 74 7.54 -17.39 -7.99
C HIS A 74 8.98 -17.17 -7.47
N ASP A 75 9.36 -17.95 -6.44
CA ASP A 75 10.67 -17.90 -5.78
C ASP A 75 11.04 -16.55 -5.14
N THR A 76 10.10 -15.61 -5.06
CA THR A 76 10.27 -14.31 -4.40
C THR A 76 9.53 -14.31 -3.07
N THR A 77 10.23 -13.93 -2.01
CA THR A 77 9.66 -13.79 -0.67
C THR A 77 9.19 -12.35 -0.44
N TYR A 78 7.95 -12.21 -0.01
CA TYR A 78 7.30 -10.93 0.27
C TYR A 78 6.93 -10.85 1.75
N SER A 79 7.34 -9.76 2.41
CA SER A 79 6.82 -9.42 3.74
C SER A 79 5.47 -8.74 3.59
N ILE A 80 4.45 -9.33 4.20
CA ILE A 80 3.05 -8.89 4.07
C ILE A 80 2.68 -7.94 5.20
N LEU A 81 1.92 -6.91 4.84
CA LEU A 81 1.25 -5.97 5.72
C LEU A 81 -0.25 -6.19 5.55
N GLY A 82 -0.99 -6.34 6.63
CA GLY A 82 -2.44 -6.39 6.54
C GLY A 82 -3.14 -6.92 7.76
N LEU A 83 -4.10 -7.82 7.54
CA LEU A 83 -4.98 -8.41 8.54
C LEU A 83 -4.24 -8.99 9.74
N HIS A 84 -3.05 -9.54 9.52
CA HIS A 84 -2.22 -10.17 10.55
C HIS A 84 -1.06 -9.28 11.01
N GLY A 85 -1.11 -7.98 10.72
CA GLY A 85 -0.04 -7.03 11.03
C GLY A 85 1.03 -7.01 9.94
N GLY A 86 2.29 -6.82 10.33
CA GLY A 86 3.42 -6.68 9.42
C GLY A 86 4.24 -5.42 9.67
N ARG A 87 5.42 -5.33 9.03
CA ARG A 87 6.36 -4.22 9.24
C ARG A 87 6.45 -3.31 8.01
N ALA A 88 5.71 -2.20 8.06
CA ALA A 88 5.79 -1.17 7.04
C ALA A 88 7.13 -0.42 7.06
N LEU A 89 7.51 0.14 5.91
CA LEU A 89 8.52 1.18 5.81
C LEU A 89 7.86 2.52 6.09
N SER A 90 7.94 2.98 7.35
CA SER A 90 7.37 4.27 7.78
C SER A 90 8.32 5.46 7.57
N ARG A 91 9.56 5.22 7.12
CA ARG A 91 10.52 6.27 6.74
C ARG A 91 11.06 5.99 5.36
N SER A 92 11.06 7.02 4.51
CA SER A 92 11.69 6.98 3.19
C SER A 92 13.21 7.16 3.29
N PRO A 93 13.99 6.80 2.26
CA PRO A 93 15.43 7.05 2.21
C PRO A 93 15.81 8.53 2.32
N THR A 94 14.91 9.46 1.96
CA THR A 94 15.17 10.91 2.06
C THR A 94 14.77 11.50 3.41
N GLY A 95 14.34 10.67 4.37
CA GLY A 95 13.96 11.11 5.72
C GLY A 95 12.47 11.42 5.91
N ALA A 96 11.66 11.42 4.85
CA ALA A 96 10.21 11.62 4.97
C ALA A 96 9.58 10.52 5.84
N VAL A 97 8.64 10.87 6.70
CA VAL A 97 7.96 9.99 7.65
C VAL A 97 6.51 9.79 7.21
N LEU A 98 6.07 8.55 7.13
CA LEU A 98 4.68 8.14 6.89
C LEU A 98 4.01 7.81 8.20
N MET A 99 2.86 8.43 8.44
CA MET A 99 2.01 8.18 9.60
C MET A 99 0.60 7.84 9.12
N LEU A 100 0.07 6.71 9.62
CA LEU A 100 -1.29 6.26 9.38
C LEU A 100 -2.08 6.34 10.68
N ASP A 101 -3.01 7.29 10.78
CA ASP A 101 -3.94 7.43 11.91
C ASP A 101 -5.23 6.68 11.54
N GLN A 102 -5.39 5.46 12.03
CA GLN A 102 -6.54 4.60 11.70
C GLN A 102 -7.84 5.08 12.35
N ASP A 103 -7.76 5.71 13.53
CA ASP A 103 -8.92 6.24 14.23
C ASP A 103 -9.52 7.44 13.48
N LYS A 104 -8.66 8.30 12.93
CA LYS A 104 -9.09 9.45 12.11
C LYS A 104 -9.24 9.11 10.63
N GLN A 105 -8.77 7.92 10.21
CA GLN A 105 -8.67 7.50 8.81
C GLN A 105 -7.90 8.50 7.94
N VAL A 106 -6.73 8.91 8.44
CA VAL A 106 -5.85 9.87 7.75
C VAL A 106 -4.46 9.28 7.57
N LEU A 107 -3.94 9.34 6.34
CA LEU A 107 -2.54 9.14 6.03
C LEU A 107 -1.85 10.50 5.90
N THR A 108 -0.74 10.68 6.61
CA THR A 108 0.10 11.88 6.52
C THR A 108 1.54 11.50 6.18
N VAL A 109 2.17 12.29 5.32
CA VAL A 109 3.62 12.25 5.09
C VAL A 109 4.24 13.59 5.45
N THR A 110 5.31 13.55 6.23
CA THR A 110 6.05 14.76 6.64
C THR A 110 7.55 14.65 6.38
N SER A 111 8.18 15.78 6.06
CA SER A 111 9.63 15.94 5.97
C SER A 111 10.02 17.23 6.69
N ASP A 112 10.94 17.17 7.66
CA ASP A 112 11.41 18.35 8.42
C ASP A 112 10.25 19.24 8.93
N ASP A 113 9.24 18.60 9.56
CA ASP A 113 8.02 19.23 10.08
C ASP A 113 7.08 19.87 9.02
N VAL A 114 7.36 19.69 7.73
CA VAL A 114 6.50 20.10 6.62
C VAL A 114 5.63 18.93 6.18
N ILE A 115 4.32 19.16 6.04
CA ILE A 115 3.38 18.17 5.48
C ILE A 115 3.54 18.12 3.96
N GLU A 116 3.97 16.98 3.43
CA GLU A 116 4.09 16.72 1.99
C GLU A 116 2.82 16.11 1.38
N LEU A 117 2.08 15.34 2.19
CA LEU A 117 0.82 14.68 1.82
C LEU A 117 -0.08 14.57 3.04
N THR A 118 -1.36 14.85 2.85
CA THR A 118 -2.44 14.42 3.75
C THR A 118 -3.54 13.83 2.88
N CYS A 119 -3.98 12.63 3.24
CA CYS A 119 -5.04 11.92 2.53
C CYS A 119 -6.02 11.32 3.55
N ASP A 120 -7.27 11.75 3.46
CA ASP A 120 -8.37 11.02 4.07
C ASP A 120 -8.64 9.75 3.27
N TYR A 121 -8.85 8.63 3.94
CA TYR A 121 -9.28 7.37 3.33
C TYR A 121 -10.52 6.84 4.07
N GLN A 122 -11.19 5.86 3.48
CA GLN A 122 -12.39 5.28 4.09
C GLN A 122 -12.16 3.80 4.29
N ASN A 123 -12.10 3.39 5.56
CA ASN A 123 -12.09 1.97 5.91
C ASN A 123 -13.49 1.56 6.34
N PHE A 124 -14.27 1.02 5.42
CA PHE A 124 -15.64 0.58 5.69
C PHE A 124 -15.71 -0.75 6.45
N SER A 125 -14.66 -1.58 6.39
CA SER A 125 -14.59 -2.80 7.18
C SER A 125 -14.40 -2.51 8.67
N GLY A 126 -13.58 -1.50 8.99
CA GLY A 126 -13.10 -1.25 10.35
C GLY A 126 -12.04 -2.26 10.83
N ASP A 127 -11.60 -3.21 9.99
CA ASP A 127 -10.73 -4.30 10.41
C ASP A 127 -9.27 -3.84 10.55
N TRP A 128 -8.68 -3.36 9.45
CA TRP A 128 -7.30 -2.90 9.45
C TRP A 128 -7.06 -1.88 8.32
N ALA A 129 -5.99 -1.10 8.44
CA ALA A 129 -5.41 -0.37 7.34
C ALA A 129 -3.89 -0.40 7.48
N ALA A 130 -3.18 -0.49 6.37
CA ALA A 130 -1.72 -0.43 6.36
C ALA A 130 -1.22 0.45 5.22
N ALA A 131 -0.09 1.11 5.46
CA ALA A 131 0.57 1.91 4.44
C ALA A 131 2.09 1.83 4.58
N THR A 132 2.80 1.91 3.47
CA THR A 132 4.25 1.79 3.40
C THR A 132 4.82 2.61 2.26
N PHE A 133 6.05 3.09 2.44
CA PHE A 133 6.88 3.49 1.30
C PHE A 133 7.33 2.27 0.51
N SER A 134 7.62 2.47 -0.77
CA SER A 134 8.56 1.62 -1.51
C SER A 134 9.99 1.80 -0.98
N PRO A 135 10.87 0.80 -1.11
CA PRO A 135 12.25 0.90 -0.59
C PRO A 135 13.07 2.05 -1.18
N ASP A 136 12.78 2.47 -2.40
CA ASP A 136 13.40 3.62 -3.07
C ASP A 136 12.79 4.97 -2.67
N GLY A 137 11.67 4.97 -1.92
CA GLY A 137 10.93 6.17 -1.54
C GLY A 137 10.19 6.86 -2.68
N ALA A 138 10.07 6.23 -3.85
CA ALA A 138 9.37 6.81 -5.00
C ALA A 138 7.85 6.63 -4.93
N TYR A 139 7.37 5.65 -4.17
CA TYR A 139 5.95 5.32 -4.05
C TYR A 139 5.50 5.20 -2.60
N ILE A 140 4.21 5.46 -2.38
CA ILE A 140 3.48 5.12 -1.17
C ILE A 140 2.34 4.20 -1.57
N LEU A 141 2.17 3.10 -0.84
CA LEU A 141 1.02 2.20 -0.96
C LEU A 141 0.18 2.34 0.31
N LEU A 142 -1.14 2.42 0.16
CA LEU A 142 -2.13 2.32 1.22
C LEU A 142 -3.13 1.25 0.81
N GLY A 143 -3.42 0.33 1.72
CA GLY A 143 -4.49 -0.65 1.54
C GLY A 143 -5.35 -0.72 2.80
N CYS A 144 -6.65 -0.81 2.61
CA CYS A 144 -7.60 -1.24 3.63
C CYS A 144 -8.67 -2.16 2.99
N PRO A 145 -9.36 -3.00 3.79
CA PRO A 145 -10.33 -3.95 3.28
C PRO A 145 -11.61 -3.26 2.79
N CYS A 146 -12.21 -3.87 1.78
CA CYS A 146 -13.48 -3.51 1.14
C CYS A 146 -13.41 -2.23 0.29
N ASP A 147 -14.20 -2.21 -0.78
CA ASP A 147 -14.45 -1.06 -1.66
C ASP A 147 -13.27 -0.56 -2.51
N PHE A 148 -12.35 -1.46 -2.89
CA PHE A 148 -11.25 -1.17 -3.81
C PHE A 148 -10.31 -0.05 -3.35
N ASP A 149 -10.25 0.24 -2.05
CA ASP A 149 -9.46 1.36 -1.51
C ASP A 149 -7.98 0.96 -1.34
N PHE A 150 -7.39 0.47 -2.43
CA PHE A 150 -5.96 0.34 -2.63
C PHE A 150 -5.47 1.59 -3.36
N ARG A 151 -4.70 2.43 -2.67
CA ARG A 151 -4.23 3.71 -3.20
C ARG A 151 -2.72 3.70 -3.33
N VAL A 152 -2.25 4.34 -4.39
CA VAL A 152 -0.83 4.53 -4.65
C VAL A 152 -0.56 5.99 -4.95
N TRP A 153 0.52 6.52 -4.39
CA TRP A 153 1.08 7.81 -4.77
C TRP A 153 2.47 7.63 -5.32
N LYS A 154 2.81 8.44 -6.32
CA LYS A 154 4.16 8.58 -6.86
C LYS A 154 4.73 9.94 -6.45
N ARG A 155 5.98 9.96 -6.00
CA ARG A 155 6.69 11.21 -5.74
C ARG A 155 7.08 11.88 -7.06
N ALA A 156 6.83 13.17 -7.16
CA ALA A 156 7.43 14.04 -8.16
C ALA A 156 8.93 14.12 -7.89
N ILE A 157 9.72 13.84 -8.91
CA ILE A 157 11.19 13.88 -8.90
C ILE A 157 11.64 15.27 -9.36
#